data_AF-A0A7G2N374-F1
#
_entry.id   AF-A0A7G2N374-F1
#
_cell.length_a   1.000
_cell.length_b   1.000
_cell.length_c   1.000
_cell.angle_alpha   90.00
_cell.angle_beta   90.00
_cell.angle_gamma   90.00
#
_symmetry.space_group_name_H-M   'P 1'
#
loop_
_entity.id
_entity.type
_entity.pdbx_description
1 polymer ?
#
loop_
_entity_poly.entity_id
_entity_poly.type
_entity_poly.pdbx_seq_one_letter_code
_entity_poly.pdbx_strand_id
1 'polypeptide(L)'
;MMNCFDGQNTLALEKRDTNLTVFLIGTQVHPQGLAFIQSKLPLKASASDIYSFEVTYDIPNHSKSLSTLLLETKSEIERLTLAVKLKGLLTQELGYTVPFVHPENIFLIDDCFTFIHSGLKDNLSPMMSDPELLLSQYKALVLCLLSLKLSYDQVVGGDISLKDANSQAISASEDFETLHRTVSEKLAKLKQKDAKNHIKVAKVRYYIFKYTGIIGLLLAIVMGSFMTIDRRFTIPKKEAIISAQADFITKHYDKSLNDLKTYQPKELPKNARFILASSAIQLADLTVSQKQAVLNNISAVTDDNTLNYWIYQGRGEFEKALDMAKNIGDDQLTLLAYTDLYQATKLNTTMNGETKQKKLETYHKQIQELSKSLGK
;
A
#
# COMPACT_ATOMS: atom_id res chain seq x y z
N MET A 1 38.52 11.25 -22.28
CA MET A 1 38.60 11.73 -23.67
C MET A 1 37.90 10.74 -24.58
N MET A 2 37.08 11.22 -25.50
CA MET A 2 36.29 10.40 -26.44
C MET A 2 36.50 10.91 -27.86
N ASN A 3 36.76 10.00 -28.80
CA ASN A 3 36.83 10.34 -30.21
C ASN A 3 35.43 10.31 -30.78
N CYS A 4 34.98 11.43 -31.34
CA CYS A 4 33.65 11.60 -31.90
C CYS A 4 33.75 11.81 -33.40
N PHE A 5 32.93 11.10 -34.17
CA PHE A 5 32.95 11.13 -35.63
C PHE A 5 31.64 11.70 -36.19
N ASP A 6 31.73 12.75 -37.00
CA ASP A 6 30.56 13.40 -37.60
C ASP A 6 30.25 12.93 -39.04
N GLY A 7 30.93 11.89 -39.53
CA GLY A 7 30.84 11.43 -40.92
C GLY A 7 31.96 11.94 -41.82
N GLN A 8 32.71 12.99 -41.41
CA GLN A 8 33.84 13.51 -42.17
C GLN A 8 35.07 13.78 -41.29
N ASN A 9 34.87 14.33 -40.10
CA ASN A 9 35.90 14.75 -39.16
C ASN A 9 35.82 13.90 -37.88
N THR A 10 36.98 13.56 -37.33
CA THR A 10 37.08 12.94 -36.00
C THR A 10 37.72 13.93 -35.04
N LEU A 11 36.98 14.35 -34.02
CA LEU A 11 37.46 15.24 -32.98
C LEU A 11 37.54 14.52 -31.64
N ALA A 12 38.59 14.80 -30.87
CA ALA A 12 38.75 14.26 -29.53
C ALA A 12 38.16 15.25 -28.52
N LEU A 13 37.16 14.81 -27.77
CA LEU A 13 36.41 15.61 -26.81
C LEU A 13 36.67 15.12 -25.38
N GLU A 14 36.91 16.05 -24.46
CA GLU A 14 36.88 15.79 -23.03
C GLU A 14 35.84 16.67 -22.35
N LYS A 15 34.83 16.02 -21.76
CA LYS A 15 33.77 16.68 -21.01
C LYS A 15 34.10 16.64 -19.51
N ARG A 16 34.09 17.80 -18.87
CA ARG A 16 34.10 18.00 -17.42
C ARG A 16 32.81 18.72 -17.00
N ASP A 17 32.49 18.75 -15.71
CA ASP A 17 31.19 19.25 -15.22
C ASP A 17 30.84 20.66 -15.71
N THR A 18 31.84 21.53 -15.88
CA THR A 18 31.66 22.93 -16.31
C THR A 18 32.32 23.26 -17.63
N ASN A 19 33.09 22.35 -18.24
CA ASN A 19 33.94 22.67 -19.39
C ASN A 19 33.92 21.56 -20.44
N LEU A 20 33.94 21.93 -21.73
CA LEU A 20 34.21 21.02 -22.85
C LEU A 20 35.55 21.39 -23.46
N THR A 21 36.49 20.45 -23.50
CA THR A 21 37.78 20.65 -24.17
C THR A 21 37.81 19.83 -25.45
N VAL A 22 38.10 20.50 -26.56
CA VAL A 22 38.29 19.90 -27.88
C VAL A 22 39.77 19.84 -28.17
N PHE A 23 40.29 18.66 -28.46
CA PHE A 23 41.68 18.43 -28.82
C PHE A 23 41.79 18.25 -30.34
N LEU A 24 42.77 18.94 -30.93
CA LEU A 24 42.95 19.06 -32.37
C LEU A 24 44.36 18.64 -32.75
N ILE A 25 44.48 17.84 -33.80
CA ILE A 25 45.78 17.53 -34.42
C ILE A 25 46.20 18.66 -35.37
N GLY A 26 47.50 18.76 -35.69
CA GLY A 26 48.03 19.86 -36.51
C GLY A 26 47.36 20.02 -37.88
N THR A 27 46.85 18.94 -38.49
CA THR A 27 46.13 19.00 -39.78
C THR A 27 44.70 19.55 -39.68
N GLN A 28 44.14 19.66 -38.48
CA GLN A 28 42.79 20.18 -38.22
C GLN A 28 42.76 21.70 -37.98
N VAL A 29 43.93 22.34 -37.98
CA VAL A 29 44.11 23.78 -37.81
C VAL A 29 44.95 24.31 -38.96
N HIS A 30 44.41 25.23 -39.76
CA HIS A 30 45.17 25.81 -40.86
C HIS A 30 46.26 26.76 -40.31
N PRO A 31 47.56 26.52 -40.56
CA PRO A 31 48.64 27.29 -39.93
C PRO A 31 48.60 28.80 -40.21
N GLN A 32 48.16 29.19 -41.42
CA GLN A 32 48.04 30.60 -41.81
C GLN A 32 46.83 31.30 -41.16
N GLY A 33 45.87 30.53 -40.63
CA GLY A 33 44.65 31.03 -39.98
C GLY A 33 44.77 31.19 -38.46
N LEU A 34 45.92 30.84 -37.86
CA LEU A 34 46.05 30.70 -36.41
C LEU A 34 45.77 31.99 -35.63
N ALA A 35 46.23 33.14 -36.13
CA ALA A 35 45.94 34.45 -35.54
C ALA A 35 44.44 34.80 -35.58
N PHE A 36 43.76 34.43 -36.67
CA PHE A 36 42.31 34.62 -36.81
C PHE A 36 41.53 33.72 -35.84
N ILE A 37 41.91 32.45 -35.72
CA ILE A 37 41.28 31.50 -34.79
C ILE A 37 41.45 31.98 -33.34
N GLN A 38 42.66 32.37 -32.94
CA GLN A 38 42.93 32.88 -31.59
C GLN A 38 42.18 34.17 -31.26
N SER A 39 41.82 34.98 -32.26
CA SER A 39 40.99 36.18 -32.06
C SER A 39 39.52 35.86 -31.77
N LYS A 40 39.05 34.65 -32.10
CA LYS A 40 37.65 34.22 -31.98
C LYS A 40 37.43 33.15 -30.92
N LEU A 41 38.45 32.34 -30.66
CA LEU A 41 38.38 31.17 -29.79
C LEU A 41 39.63 31.12 -28.89
N PRO A 42 39.49 30.63 -27.64
CA PRO A 42 40.61 30.48 -26.72
C PRO A 42 41.48 29.25 -27.07
N LEU A 43 42.08 29.25 -28.26
CA LEU A 43 42.95 28.20 -28.77
C LEU A 43 44.32 28.24 -28.08
N LYS A 44 44.73 27.13 -27.46
CA LYS A 44 46.04 26.95 -26.80
C LYS A 44 46.80 25.80 -27.43
N ALA A 45 48.12 25.79 -27.26
CA ALA A 45 48.94 24.61 -27.56
C ALA A 45 48.63 23.53 -26.53
N SER A 46 48.38 22.29 -26.99
CA SER A 46 48.11 21.19 -26.05
C SER A 46 49.42 20.64 -25.48
N ALA A 47 49.37 20.14 -24.25
CA ALA A 47 50.51 19.49 -23.58
C ALA A 47 50.65 18.00 -23.92
N SER A 48 49.80 17.47 -24.80
CA SER A 48 49.79 16.07 -25.22
C SER A 48 50.75 15.82 -26.39
N ASP A 49 51.41 14.67 -26.41
CA ASP A 49 52.28 14.26 -27.53
C ASP A 49 51.49 13.97 -28.83
N ILE A 50 50.16 13.79 -28.73
CA ILE A 50 49.28 13.39 -29.84
C ILE A 50 48.56 14.61 -30.45
N TYR A 51 48.22 15.62 -29.66
CA TYR A 51 47.42 16.76 -30.10
C TYR A 51 48.24 18.04 -30.11
N SER A 52 48.10 18.83 -31.17
CA SER A 52 48.87 20.07 -31.31
C SER A 52 48.18 21.26 -30.64
N PHE A 53 46.84 21.26 -30.61
CA PHE A 53 46.05 22.36 -30.07
C PHE A 53 44.87 21.87 -29.24
N GLU A 54 44.41 22.71 -28.32
CA GLU A 54 43.21 22.50 -27.53
C GLU A 54 42.37 23.78 -27.44
N VAL A 55 41.04 23.61 -27.42
CA VAL A 55 40.07 24.70 -27.20
C VAL A 55 39.17 24.30 -26.05
N THR A 56 39.12 25.13 -25.01
CA THR A 56 38.23 24.92 -23.85
C THR A 56 37.07 25.89 -23.90
N TYR A 57 35.86 25.35 -23.78
CA TYR A 57 34.60 26.07 -23.73
C TYR A 57 34.01 25.96 -22.33
N ASP A 58 33.52 27.09 -21.80
CA ASP A 58 32.74 27.11 -20.56
C ASP A 58 31.29 26.72 -20.86
N ILE A 59 30.81 25.69 -20.17
CA ILE A 59 29.47 25.16 -20.30
C ILE A 59 28.64 25.60 -19.07
N PRO A 60 27.43 26.16 -19.25
CA PRO A 60 26.54 26.46 -18.13
C PRO A 60 26.19 25.22 -17.30
N ASN A 61 26.21 25.35 -15.97
CA ASN A 61 25.97 24.27 -15.00
C ASN A 61 24.62 23.53 -15.17
N HIS A 62 23.63 24.16 -15.81
CA HIS A 62 22.29 23.58 -16.03
C HIS A 62 22.10 22.97 -17.42
N SER A 63 23.13 22.97 -18.26
CA SER A 63 23.04 22.42 -19.60
C SER A 63 23.21 20.90 -19.60
N LYS A 64 22.61 20.24 -20.59
CA LYS A 64 22.77 18.80 -20.80
C LYS A 64 23.12 18.53 -22.24
N SER A 65 24.11 17.66 -22.46
CA SER A 65 24.41 17.18 -23.81
C SER A 65 23.28 16.29 -24.33
N LEU A 66 23.11 16.23 -25.64
CA LEU A 66 22.11 15.36 -26.29
C LEU A 66 22.35 13.89 -25.90
N SER A 67 23.61 13.47 -25.79
CA SER A 67 23.99 12.15 -25.25
C SER A 67 23.46 11.87 -23.83
N THR A 68 23.49 12.87 -22.95
CA THR A 68 22.96 12.73 -21.59
C THR A 68 21.43 12.69 -21.60
N LEU A 69 20.80 13.54 -22.41
CA LEU A 69 19.34 13.57 -22.58
C LEU A 69 18.80 12.25 -23.17
N LEU A 70 19.55 11.62 -24.08
CA LEU A 70 19.24 10.30 -24.62
C LEU A 70 19.13 9.22 -23.53
N LEU A 71 20.01 9.26 -22.53
CA LEU A 71 20.03 8.29 -21.44
C LEU A 71 18.95 8.55 -20.39
N GLU A 72 18.61 9.83 -20.14
CA GLU A 72 17.61 10.21 -19.14
C GLU A 72 16.16 10.04 -19.63
N THR A 73 15.91 10.24 -20.93
CA THR A 73 14.56 10.21 -21.50
C THR A 73 14.00 8.79 -21.58
N LYS A 74 12.92 8.55 -20.84
CA LYS A 74 12.29 7.22 -20.78
C LYS A 74 11.14 7.06 -21.77
N SER A 75 10.47 8.17 -22.11
CA SER A 75 9.31 8.16 -22.99
C SER A 75 9.71 8.32 -24.45
N GLU A 76 9.06 7.57 -25.35
CA GLU A 76 9.19 7.79 -26.80
C GLU A 76 8.71 9.19 -27.21
N ILE A 77 7.71 9.74 -26.52
CA ILE A 77 7.18 11.09 -26.80
C ILE A 77 8.22 12.17 -26.49
N GLU A 78 8.96 12.03 -25.40
CA GLU A 78 10.05 12.95 -25.03
C GLU A 78 11.16 12.91 -26.09
N ARG A 79 11.61 11.71 -26.47
CA ARG A 79 12.65 11.50 -27.49
C ARG A 79 12.25 12.08 -28.85
N LEU A 80 11.02 11.86 -29.28
CA LEU A 80 10.47 12.47 -30.49
C LEU A 80 10.36 13.98 -30.39
N THR A 81 10.06 14.53 -29.21
CA THR A 81 10.02 15.99 -29.00
C THR A 81 11.41 16.60 -29.18
N LEU A 82 12.46 15.94 -28.67
CA LEU A 82 13.84 16.36 -28.90
C LEU A 82 14.19 16.30 -30.39
N ALA A 83 13.83 15.21 -31.09
CA ALA A 83 14.08 15.06 -32.53
C ALA A 83 13.46 16.19 -33.37
N VAL A 84 12.22 16.59 -33.05
CA VAL A 84 11.54 17.71 -33.71
C VAL A 84 12.28 19.03 -33.46
N LYS A 85 12.76 19.27 -32.24
CA LYS A 85 13.51 20.49 -31.88
C LYS A 85 14.86 20.60 -32.60
N LEU A 86 15.53 19.49 -32.91
CA LEU A 86 16.85 19.49 -33.56
C LEU A 86 16.86 20.12 -34.95
N LYS A 87 15.72 20.08 -35.69
CA LYS A 87 15.61 20.74 -36.99
C LYS A 87 16.03 22.20 -36.92
N GLY A 88 15.52 22.94 -35.93
CA GLY A 88 15.76 24.38 -35.80
C GLY A 88 17.24 24.73 -35.62
N LEU A 89 18.01 23.87 -34.95
CA LEU A 89 19.46 24.03 -34.79
C LEU A 89 20.20 23.78 -36.11
N LEU A 90 19.81 22.75 -36.86
CA LEU A 90 20.50 22.35 -38.09
C LEU A 90 20.17 23.23 -39.29
N THR A 91 19.03 23.91 -39.29
CA THR A 91 18.63 24.85 -40.35
C THR A 91 19.07 26.29 -40.09
N GLN A 92 19.82 26.54 -39.01
CA GLN A 92 20.30 27.88 -38.69
C GLN A 92 21.45 28.28 -39.62
N GLU A 93 21.38 29.48 -40.20
CA GLU A 93 22.51 30.03 -40.96
C GLU A 93 23.65 30.42 -40.01
N LEU A 94 24.77 29.71 -40.14
CA LEU A 94 25.95 29.82 -39.25
C LEU A 94 27.08 30.69 -39.85
N GLY A 95 26.83 31.35 -40.98
CA GLY A 95 27.76 32.29 -41.62
C GLY A 95 29.10 31.64 -41.96
N TYR A 96 30.16 32.04 -41.24
CA TYR A 96 31.53 31.52 -41.41
C TYR A 96 31.87 30.34 -40.48
N THR A 97 30.96 29.96 -39.60
CA THR A 97 31.12 28.82 -38.70
C THR A 97 30.51 27.57 -39.32
N VAL A 98 31.17 26.43 -39.11
CA VAL A 98 30.71 25.12 -39.60
C VAL A 98 30.43 24.25 -38.37
N PRO A 99 29.20 23.77 -38.16
CA PRO A 99 28.86 23.04 -36.95
C PRO A 99 29.51 21.66 -36.94
N PHE A 100 30.08 21.27 -35.80
CA PHE A 100 30.46 19.87 -35.57
C PHE A 100 29.25 19.10 -35.05
N VAL A 101 28.56 18.40 -35.95
CA VAL A 101 27.30 17.73 -35.60
C VAL A 101 27.59 16.40 -34.93
N HIS A 102 27.46 16.35 -33.60
CA HIS A 102 27.63 15.14 -32.82
C HIS A 102 26.79 15.20 -31.52
N PRO A 103 26.19 14.10 -31.03
CA PRO A 103 25.40 14.11 -29.79
C PRO A 103 26.13 14.63 -28.54
N GLU A 104 27.46 14.50 -28.52
CA GLU A 104 28.29 15.01 -27.42
C GLU A 104 28.58 16.51 -27.52
N ASN A 105 28.39 17.12 -28.70
CA ASN A 105 28.66 18.53 -28.94
C ASN A 105 27.37 19.39 -28.98
N ILE A 106 26.21 18.74 -29.02
CA ILE A 106 24.90 19.40 -28.97
C ILE A 106 24.45 19.47 -27.52
N PHE A 107 24.21 20.69 -27.02
CA PHE A 107 23.73 20.92 -25.66
C PHE A 107 22.37 21.61 -25.66
N LEU A 108 21.53 21.26 -24.70
CA LEU A 108 20.29 21.97 -24.40
C LEU A 108 20.59 23.03 -23.34
N ILE A 109 20.51 24.29 -23.74
CA ILE A 109 20.71 25.48 -22.90
C ILE A 109 19.44 26.31 -23.00
N ASP A 110 18.80 26.61 -21.87
CA ASP A 110 17.55 27.40 -21.81
C ASP A 110 16.46 26.94 -22.78
N ASP A 111 16.28 25.61 -22.89
CA ASP A 111 15.31 24.92 -23.78
C ASP A 111 15.59 25.04 -25.29
N CYS A 112 16.74 25.60 -25.67
CA CYS A 112 17.26 25.68 -27.03
C CYS A 112 18.48 24.77 -27.22
N PHE A 113 18.54 24.07 -28.35
CA PHE A 113 19.75 23.30 -28.70
C PHE A 113 20.82 24.24 -29.28
N THR A 114 22.07 24.02 -28.91
CA THR A 114 23.22 24.82 -29.38
C THR A 114 24.45 23.93 -29.55
N PHE A 115 25.29 24.22 -30.54
CA PHE A 115 26.60 23.62 -30.69
C PHE A 115 27.61 24.33 -29.81
N ILE A 116 28.39 23.58 -29.02
CA ILE A 116 29.46 24.18 -28.19
C ILE A 116 30.71 24.43 -29.03
N HIS A 117 31.12 23.42 -29.81
CA HIS A 117 32.20 23.54 -30.77
C HIS A 117 31.66 23.68 -32.20
N SER A 118 32.15 24.69 -32.91
CA SER A 118 31.99 24.84 -34.34
C SER A 118 33.35 25.12 -34.95
N GLY A 119 33.60 24.53 -36.11
CA GLY A 119 34.74 24.86 -36.95
C GLY A 119 34.59 26.22 -37.59
N LEU A 120 35.64 26.66 -38.27
CA LEU A 120 35.73 27.92 -38.99
C LEU A 120 36.09 27.59 -40.42
N LYS A 121 35.32 28.13 -41.36
CA LYS A 121 35.54 27.89 -42.78
C LYS A 121 37.00 28.14 -43.16
N ASP A 122 37.60 27.16 -43.83
CA ASP A 122 38.99 27.14 -44.31
C ASP A 122 40.09 27.24 -43.22
N ASN A 123 39.73 27.28 -41.93
CA ASN A 123 40.67 27.58 -40.84
C ASN A 123 40.69 26.54 -39.71
N LEU A 124 39.54 26.03 -39.29
CA LEU A 124 39.41 25.13 -38.12
C LEU A 124 38.41 24.03 -38.44
N SER A 125 38.76 22.76 -38.18
CA SER A 125 37.86 21.62 -38.40
C SER A 125 36.59 21.70 -37.53
N PRO A 126 35.38 21.41 -38.08
CA PRO A 126 35.08 21.17 -39.49
C PRO A 126 35.28 22.42 -40.37
N MET A 127 35.98 22.28 -41.50
CA MET A 127 36.32 23.43 -42.35
C MET A 127 35.36 23.64 -43.52
N MET A 128 34.58 22.62 -43.87
CA MET A 128 33.67 22.61 -45.01
C MET A 128 32.28 22.15 -44.58
N SER A 129 31.25 22.79 -45.12
CA SER A 129 29.86 22.40 -44.92
C SER A 129 29.35 21.68 -46.17
N ASP A 130 28.89 20.45 -46.01
CA ASP A 130 28.25 19.66 -47.05
C ASP A 130 26.76 19.43 -46.70
N PRO A 131 25.81 19.94 -47.50
CA PRO A 131 24.38 19.75 -47.26
C PRO A 131 23.93 18.28 -47.23
N GLU A 132 24.55 17.40 -48.03
CA GLU A 132 24.20 15.96 -48.06
C GLU A 132 24.68 15.26 -46.78
N LEU A 133 25.89 15.61 -46.34
CA LEU A 133 26.41 15.18 -45.05
C LEU A 133 25.53 15.69 -43.89
N LEU A 134 25.10 16.95 -43.92
CA LEU A 134 24.25 17.53 -42.87
C LEU A 134 22.90 16.81 -42.76
N LEU A 135 22.30 16.44 -43.90
CA LEU A 135 21.09 15.61 -43.91
C LEU A 135 21.35 14.22 -43.32
N SER A 136 22.49 13.60 -43.65
CA SER A 136 22.88 12.30 -43.12
C SER A 136 23.15 12.36 -41.61
N GLN A 137 23.78 13.42 -41.12
CA GLN A 137 23.97 13.70 -39.70
C GLN A 137 22.62 13.89 -38.99
N TYR A 138 21.67 14.61 -39.60
CA TYR A 138 20.32 14.78 -39.04
C TYR A 138 19.59 13.44 -38.91
N LYS A 139 19.63 12.61 -39.97
CA LYS A 139 19.08 11.24 -39.94
C LYS A 139 19.70 10.43 -38.81
N ALA A 140 21.03 10.47 -38.67
CA ALA A 140 21.74 9.74 -37.62
C ALA A 140 21.33 10.18 -36.21
N LEU A 141 21.19 11.50 -35.96
CA LEU A 141 20.72 12.03 -34.67
C LEU A 141 19.29 11.54 -34.34
N VAL A 142 18.38 11.63 -35.31
CA VAL A 142 16.98 11.19 -35.12
C VAL A 142 16.91 9.68 -34.88
N LEU A 143 17.68 8.88 -35.60
CA LEU A 143 17.74 7.44 -35.41
C LEU A 143 18.28 7.05 -34.04
N CYS A 144 19.31 7.74 -33.54
CA CYS A 144 19.83 7.54 -32.19
C CYS A 144 18.79 7.90 -31.11
N LEU A 145 18.01 8.96 -31.32
CA LEU A 145 16.91 9.35 -30.43
C LEU A 145 15.79 8.29 -30.38
N LEU A 146 15.49 7.66 -31.50
CA LEU A 146 14.47 6.62 -31.55
C LEU A 146 14.96 5.28 -31.02
N SER A 147 16.23 4.95 -31.26
CA SER A 147 16.83 3.67 -30.94
C SER A 147 18.13 3.84 -30.14
N LEU A 148 18.03 3.77 -28.81
CA LEU A 148 19.17 3.90 -27.88
C LEU A 148 20.27 2.84 -28.06
N LYS A 149 20.03 1.80 -28.87
CA LYS A 149 21.02 0.76 -29.19
C LYS A 149 21.95 1.15 -30.34
N LEU A 150 21.62 2.20 -31.08
CA LEU A 150 22.41 2.65 -32.23
C LEU A 150 23.47 3.64 -31.77
N SER A 151 24.71 3.45 -32.20
CA SER A 151 25.77 4.44 -32.04
C SER A 151 25.71 5.46 -33.17
N TYR A 152 25.81 6.75 -32.84
CA TYR A 152 25.79 7.82 -33.83
C TYR A 152 26.87 7.65 -34.90
N ASP A 153 28.10 7.37 -34.48
CA ASP A 153 29.26 7.20 -35.36
C ASP A 153 29.03 6.11 -36.42
N GLN A 154 28.38 5.02 -36.02
CA GLN A 154 28.05 3.90 -36.92
C GLN A 154 26.93 4.27 -37.90
N VAL A 155 25.93 5.05 -37.45
CA VAL A 155 24.80 5.43 -38.29
C VAL A 155 25.25 6.43 -39.35
N VAL A 156 26.05 7.44 -38.96
CA VAL A 156 26.51 8.47 -39.89
C VAL A 156 27.52 7.92 -40.91
N GLY A 157 28.33 6.93 -40.53
CA GLY A 157 29.24 6.22 -41.44
C GLY A 157 28.55 5.26 -42.43
N GLY A 158 27.24 5.03 -42.31
CA GLY A 158 26.48 4.15 -43.21
C GLY A 158 26.57 2.65 -42.89
N ASP A 159 27.21 2.26 -41.78
CA ASP A 159 27.51 0.87 -41.42
C ASP A 159 26.38 0.15 -40.66
N ILE A 160 25.10 0.44 -40.98
CA ILE A 160 23.97 -0.10 -40.21
C ILE A 160 22.82 -0.62 -41.07
N SER A 161 22.42 -1.87 -40.80
CA SER A 161 21.17 -2.46 -41.28
C SER A 161 20.01 -2.14 -40.32
N LEU A 162 19.08 -1.31 -40.77
CA LEU A 162 17.89 -0.93 -40.01
C LEU A 162 16.80 -2.00 -40.14
N LYS A 163 16.35 -2.57 -39.01
CA LYS A 163 15.34 -3.64 -38.98
C LYS A 163 13.89 -3.14 -38.88
N ASP A 164 13.68 -1.95 -38.33
CA ASP A 164 12.34 -1.39 -38.09
C ASP A 164 11.88 -0.50 -39.25
N ALA A 165 10.62 -0.66 -39.67
CA ALA A 165 10.01 0.08 -40.77
C ALA A 165 10.06 1.60 -40.55
N ASN A 166 9.94 2.08 -39.31
CA ASN A 166 10.02 3.53 -39.03
C ASN A 166 11.45 4.04 -39.19
N SER A 167 12.44 3.26 -38.77
CA SER A 167 13.85 3.64 -38.90
C SER A 167 14.24 3.67 -40.39
N GLN A 168 13.76 2.71 -41.18
CA GLN A 168 13.93 2.68 -42.64
C GLN A 168 13.28 3.90 -43.32
N ALA A 169 12.06 4.27 -42.93
CA ALA A 169 11.39 5.45 -43.48
C ALA A 169 12.15 6.77 -43.19
N ILE A 170 12.78 6.87 -42.03
CA ILE A 170 13.62 8.03 -41.67
C ILE A 170 14.91 8.06 -42.48
N SER A 171 15.56 6.90 -42.67
CA SER A 171 16.76 6.78 -43.49
C SER A 171 16.50 7.13 -44.97
N ALA A 172 15.33 6.72 -45.49
CA ALA A 172 14.91 6.94 -46.87
C ALA A 172 14.37 8.36 -47.15
N SER A 173 14.28 9.23 -46.14
CA SER A 173 13.80 10.61 -46.34
C SER A 173 14.80 11.41 -47.18
N GLU A 174 14.33 12.10 -48.22
CA GLU A 174 15.19 12.77 -49.21
C GLU A 174 15.58 14.21 -48.79
N ASP A 175 14.82 14.82 -47.89
CA ASP A 175 15.04 16.20 -47.45
C ASP A 175 14.79 16.39 -45.93
N PHE A 176 15.19 17.56 -45.41
CA PHE A 176 14.98 17.92 -44.00
C PHE A 176 13.49 18.04 -43.64
N GLU A 177 12.66 18.50 -44.57
CA GLU A 177 11.23 18.75 -44.35
C GLU A 177 10.41 17.47 -44.26
N THR A 178 10.62 16.51 -45.17
CA THR A 178 9.99 15.19 -45.15
C THR A 178 10.37 14.43 -43.90
N LEU A 179 11.64 14.46 -43.49
CA LEU A 179 12.10 13.81 -42.26
C LEU A 179 11.38 14.43 -41.05
N HIS A 180 11.39 15.75 -40.94
CA HIS A 180 10.75 16.45 -39.83
C HIS A 180 9.24 16.21 -39.78
N ARG A 181 8.57 16.20 -40.94
CA ARG A 181 7.14 15.89 -41.06
C ARG A 181 6.84 14.48 -40.56
N THR A 182 7.58 13.48 -41.03
CA THR A 182 7.41 12.08 -40.61
C THR A 182 7.53 11.92 -39.10
N VAL A 183 8.55 12.55 -38.49
CA VAL A 183 8.78 12.53 -37.03
C VAL A 183 7.65 13.26 -36.29
N SER A 184 7.22 14.43 -36.79
CA SER A 184 6.18 15.26 -36.17
C SER A 184 4.80 14.60 -36.21
N GLU A 185 4.45 13.96 -37.33
CA GLU A 185 3.22 13.20 -37.46
C GLU A 185 3.18 12.01 -36.49
N LYS A 186 4.31 11.31 -36.33
CA LYS A 186 4.44 10.21 -35.36
C LYS A 186 4.22 10.72 -33.93
N LEU A 187 4.86 11.83 -33.57
CA LEU A 187 4.69 12.48 -32.27
C LEU A 187 3.23 12.88 -32.01
N ALA A 188 2.56 13.46 -33.01
CA ALA A 188 1.15 13.85 -32.90
C ALA A 188 0.23 12.63 -32.66
N LYS A 189 0.43 11.54 -33.42
CA LYS A 189 -0.32 10.28 -33.25
C LYS A 189 -0.11 9.67 -31.86
N LEU A 190 1.12 9.66 -31.35
CA LEU A 190 1.42 9.14 -30.02
C LEU A 190 0.83 10.00 -28.90
N LYS A 191 0.93 11.33 -28.99
CA LYS A 191 0.30 12.25 -28.03
C LYS A 191 -1.22 12.08 -28.00
N GLN A 192 -1.87 11.90 -29.16
CA GLN A 192 -3.30 11.66 -29.24
C GLN A 192 -3.70 10.31 -28.61
N LYS A 193 -2.91 9.25 -28.84
CA LYS A 193 -3.14 7.93 -28.25
C LYS A 193 -2.96 7.95 -26.73
N ASP A 194 -1.93 8.64 -26.23
CA ASP A 194 -1.68 8.82 -24.80
C ASP A 194 -2.84 9.56 -24.13
N ALA A 195 -3.30 10.66 -24.74
CA ALA A 195 -4.45 11.43 -24.23
C ALA A 195 -5.76 10.65 -24.21
N LYS A 196 -5.98 9.72 -25.16
CA LYS A 196 -7.18 8.88 -25.21
C LYS A 196 -7.15 7.73 -24.21
N ASN A 197 -5.98 7.12 -23.99
CA ASN A 197 -5.85 5.92 -23.17
C ASN A 197 -5.48 6.19 -21.70
N HIS A 198 -4.92 7.36 -21.42
CA HIS A 198 -4.45 7.71 -20.08
C HIS A 198 -5.04 9.05 -19.63
N ILE A 199 -6.00 8.99 -18.70
CA ILE A 199 -6.47 10.18 -17.97
C ILE A 199 -5.53 10.39 -16.78
N LYS A 200 -4.75 11.47 -16.81
CA LYS A 200 -3.91 11.87 -15.69
C LYS A 200 -4.79 12.33 -14.53
N VAL A 201 -4.98 11.47 -13.53
CA VAL A 201 -5.63 11.86 -12.27
C VAL A 201 -4.59 12.44 -11.31
N ALA A 202 -4.95 13.48 -10.57
CA ALA A 202 -4.11 14.03 -9.53
C ALA A 202 -3.78 12.93 -8.50
N LYS A 203 -2.48 12.69 -8.24
CA LYS A 203 -2.00 11.62 -7.34
C LYS A 203 -2.71 11.64 -5.98
N VAL A 204 -2.96 12.84 -5.44
CA VAL A 204 -3.65 13.05 -4.16
C VAL A 204 -5.08 12.52 -4.19
N ARG A 205 -5.85 12.83 -5.24
CA ARG A 205 -7.24 12.37 -5.39
C ARG A 205 -7.32 10.85 -5.50
N TYR A 206 -6.37 10.24 -6.21
CA TYR A 206 -6.26 8.78 -6.30
C TYR A 206 -5.99 8.14 -4.94
N TYR A 207 -5.01 8.65 -4.18
CA TYR A 207 -4.68 8.11 -2.86
C TYR A 207 -5.83 8.28 -1.86
N ILE A 208 -6.47 9.45 -1.83
CA ILE A 208 -7.66 9.68 -0.99
C ILE A 208 -8.75 8.65 -1.34
N PHE A 209 -9.10 8.52 -2.61
CA PHE A 209 -10.15 7.58 -3.02
C PHE A 209 -9.80 6.12 -2.65
N LYS A 210 -8.56 5.70 -2.91
CA LYS A 210 -8.08 4.35 -2.61
C LYS A 210 -8.16 4.04 -1.11
N TYR A 211 -7.66 4.93 -0.25
CA TYR A 211 -7.62 4.67 1.18
C TYR A 211 -8.98 4.86 1.85
N THR A 212 -9.78 5.85 1.44
CA THR A 212 -11.15 6.03 1.95
C THR A 212 -12.01 4.81 1.65
N GLY A 213 -11.89 4.21 0.46
CA GLY A 213 -12.60 2.97 0.12
C GLY A 213 -12.21 1.80 1.04
N ILE A 214 -10.92 1.60 1.29
CA ILE A 214 -10.43 0.53 2.16
C ILE A 214 -10.88 0.75 3.62
N ILE A 215 -10.73 1.98 4.14
CA ILE A 215 -11.12 2.33 5.51
C ILE A 215 -12.64 2.18 5.67
N GLY A 216 -13.42 2.63 4.70
CA GLY A 216 -14.87 2.49 4.70
C GLY A 216 -15.31 1.02 4.73
N LEU A 217 -14.66 0.15 3.96
CA LEU A 217 -14.95 -1.28 3.97
C LEU A 217 -14.62 -1.94 5.32
N LEU A 218 -13.46 -1.63 5.91
CA LEU A 218 -13.08 -2.15 7.22
C LEU A 218 -14.06 -1.70 8.31
N LEU A 219 -14.46 -0.43 8.30
CA LEU A 219 -15.43 0.09 9.25
C LEU A 219 -16.80 -0.60 9.10
N ALA A 220 -17.25 -0.83 7.86
CA ALA A 220 -18.50 -1.53 7.60
C ALA A 220 -18.49 -2.97 8.14
N ILE A 221 -17.37 -3.69 8.00
CA ILE A 221 -17.21 -5.06 8.54
C ILE A 221 -17.30 -5.05 10.06
N VAL A 222 -16.58 -4.14 10.74
CA VAL A 222 -16.61 -4.03 12.21
C VAL A 222 -18.02 -3.73 12.68
N MET A 223 -18.68 -2.75 12.07
CA MET A 223 -20.04 -2.34 12.47
C MET A 223 -21.07 -3.45 12.21
N GLY A 224 -20.96 -4.14 11.07
CA GLY A 224 -21.80 -5.31 10.75
C GLY A 224 -21.59 -6.48 11.72
N SER A 225 -20.35 -6.73 12.16
CA SER A 225 -20.05 -7.76 13.15
C SER A 225 -20.69 -7.45 14.51
N PHE A 226 -20.57 -6.21 14.98
CA PHE A 226 -21.15 -5.76 16.25
C PHE A 226 -22.69 -5.88 16.23
N MET A 227 -23.34 -5.40 15.16
CA MET A 227 -24.78 -5.56 14.97
C MET A 227 -25.22 -7.03 15.01
N THR A 228 -24.44 -7.92 14.41
CA THR A 228 -24.77 -9.35 14.37
C THR A 228 -24.68 -9.98 15.76
N ILE A 229 -23.65 -9.63 16.54
CA ILE A 229 -23.47 -10.08 17.93
C ILE A 229 -24.65 -9.61 18.79
N ASP A 230 -25.00 -8.32 18.71
CA ASP A 230 -26.11 -7.77 19.50
C ASP A 230 -27.44 -8.43 19.18
N ARG A 231 -27.72 -8.68 17.89
CA ARG A 231 -28.94 -9.36 17.45
C ARG A 231 -29.02 -10.80 17.93
N ARG A 232 -27.89 -11.52 17.98
CA ARG A 232 -27.89 -12.94 18.38
C ARG A 232 -27.80 -13.18 19.88
N PHE A 233 -27.16 -12.30 20.64
CA PHE A 233 -26.87 -12.57 22.05
C PHE A 233 -27.47 -11.52 22.99
N THR A 234 -27.26 -10.23 22.72
CA THR A 234 -27.63 -9.16 23.64
C THR A 234 -29.14 -8.93 23.70
N ILE A 235 -29.80 -8.81 22.54
CA ILE A 235 -31.24 -8.55 22.43
C ILE A 235 -32.09 -9.69 23.02
N PRO A 236 -31.93 -10.97 22.62
CA PRO A 236 -32.78 -12.04 23.16
C PRO A 236 -32.61 -12.23 24.67
N LYS A 237 -31.41 -11.98 25.20
CA LYS A 237 -31.16 -11.99 26.65
C LYS A 237 -31.92 -10.88 27.37
N LYS A 238 -31.92 -9.66 26.82
CA LYS A 238 -32.69 -8.55 27.40
C LYS A 238 -34.18 -8.83 27.37
N GLU A 239 -34.71 -9.35 26.25
CA GLU A 239 -36.11 -9.73 26.13
C GLU A 239 -36.50 -10.83 27.12
N ALA A 240 -35.67 -11.87 27.27
CA ALA A 240 -35.90 -12.93 28.25
C ALA A 240 -35.90 -12.41 29.70
N ILE A 241 -35.01 -11.45 30.03
CA ILE A 241 -35.00 -10.83 31.37
C ILE A 241 -36.29 -10.03 31.62
N ILE A 242 -36.77 -9.29 30.61
CA ILE A 242 -38.03 -8.54 30.71
C ILE A 242 -39.22 -9.49 30.87
N SER A 243 -39.25 -10.59 30.12
CA SER A 243 -40.27 -11.64 30.23
C SER A 243 -40.29 -12.25 31.63
N ALA A 244 -39.13 -12.68 32.13
CA ALA A 244 -39.00 -13.27 33.46
C ALA A 244 -39.39 -12.30 34.60
N GLN A 245 -39.15 -10.99 34.41
CA GLN A 245 -39.60 -9.94 35.31
C GLN A 245 -41.13 -9.81 35.31
N ALA A 246 -41.76 -9.81 34.14
CA ALA A 246 -43.21 -9.76 34.01
C ALA A 246 -43.88 -11.00 34.65
N ASP A 247 -43.32 -12.18 34.42
CA ASP A 247 -43.80 -13.42 35.03
C ASP A 247 -43.65 -13.42 36.55
N PHE A 248 -42.55 -12.88 37.08
CA PHE A 248 -42.37 -12.71 38.51
C PHE A 248 -43.44 -11.79 39.13
N ILE A 249 -43.69 -10.64 38.51
CA ILE A 249 -44.71 -9.67 38.98
C ILE A 249 -46.11 -10.29 38.96
N THR A 250 -46.41 -11.11 37.95
CA THR A 250 -47.69 -11.83 37.82
C THR A 250 -47.74 -13.12 38.64
N LYS A 251 -46.73 -13.39 39.49
CA LYS A 251 -46.60 -14.56 40.37
C LYS A 251 -46.48 -15.91 39.66
N HIS A 252 -46.12 -15.92 38.38
CA HIS A 252 -45.73 -17.12 37.62
C HIS A 252 -44.25 -17.43 37.86
N TYR A 253 -43.91 -17.81 39.10
CA TYR A 253 -42.53 -18.04 39.52
C TYR A 253 -41.82 -19.15 38.73
N ASP A 254 -42.57 -20.17 38.32
CA ASP A 254 -42.10 -21.28 37.49
C ASP A 254 -41.68 -20.82 36.09
N LYS A 255 -42.50 -19.97 35.46
CA LYS A 255 -42.20 -19.39 34.14
C LYS A 255 -41.00 -18.45 34.21
N SER A 256 -40.96 -17.58 35.23
CA SER A 256 -39.82 -16.69 35.49
C SER A 256 -38.50 -17.46 35.56
N LEU A 257 -38.50 -18.64 36.19
CA LEU A 257 -37.33 -19.51 36.28
C LEU A 257 -36.94 -20.13 34.93
N ASN A 258 -37.95 -20.55 34.16
CA ASN A 258 -37.77 -21.20 32.86
C ASN A 258 -37.30 -20.23 31.77
N ASP A 259 -37.81 -19.00 31.73
CA ASP A 259 -37.46 -17.96 30.76
C ASP A 259 -35.95 -17.66 30.72
N LEU A 260 -35.29 -17.78 31.87
CA LEU A 260 -33.86 -17.53 32.00
C LEU A 260 -33.02 -18.80 32.16
N LYS A 261 -33.61 -19.99 32.05
CA LYS A 261 -32.93 -21.28 32.29
C LYS A 261 -31.70 -21.48 31.40
N THR A 262 -31.76 -20.98 30.16
CA THR A 262 -30.69 -21.09 29.16
C THR A 262 -29.47 -20.22 29.47
N TYR A 263 -29.60 -19.23 30.35
CA TYR A 263 -28.50 -18.34 30.75
C TYR A 263 -27.91 -18.77 32.09
N GLN A 264 -26.58 -18.71 32.22
CA GLN A 264 -25.95 -19.02 33.50
C GLN A 264 -26.22 -17.89 34.50
N PRO A 265 -26.37 -18.19 35.81
CA PRO A 265 -26.60 -17.15 36.82
C PRO A 265 -25.56 -16.03 36.78
N LYS A 266 -24.28 -16.36 36.58
CA LYS A 266 -23.16 -15.40 36.49
C LYS A 266 -23.27 -14.42 35.32
N GLU A 267 -23.97 -14.80 34.25
CA GLU A 267 -24.17 -13.94 33.08
C GLU A 267 -25.30 -12.93 33.31
N LEU A 268 -26.17 -13.16 34.29
CA LEU A 268 -27.35 -12.35 34.52
C LEU A 268 -27.04 -11.15 35.44
N PRO A 269 -27.67 -9.99 35.18
CA PRO A 269 -27.55 -8.84 36.08
C PRO A 269 -28.14 -9.19 37.46
N LYS A 270 -27.63 -8.54 38.52
CA LYS A 270 -28.05 -8.83 39.90
C LYS A 270 -29.57 -8.77 40.11
N ASN A 271 -30.25 -7.81 39.49
CA ASN A 271 -31.71 -7.69 39.59
C ASN A 271 -32.44 -8.92 39.02
N ALA A 272 -31.98 -9.46 37.89
CA ALA A 272 -32.56 -10.67 37.31
C ALA A 272 -32.24 -11.91 38.17
N ARG A 273 -31.03 -11.99 38.73
CA ARG A 273 -30.67 -13.05 39.68
C ARG A 273 -31.52 -13.02 40.96
N PHE A 274 -31.76 -11.84 41.51
CA PHE A 274 -32.64 -11.67 42.67
C PHE A 274 -34.06 -12.15 42.37
N ILE A 275 -34.59 -11.83 41.20
CA ILE A 275 -35.91 -12.29 40.76
C ILE A 275 -35.94 -13.82 40.65
N LEU A 276 -34.94 -14.41 40.00
CA LEU A 276 -34.85 -15.87 39.88
C LEU A 276 -34.70 -16.57 41.24
N ALA A 277 -33.85 -16.04 42.11
CA ALA A 277 -33.66 -16.57 43.46
C ALA A 277 -34.95 -16.48 44.27
N SER A 278 -35.66 -15.34 44.20
CA SER A 278 -36.95 -15.15 44.86
C SER A 278 -38.01 -16.11 44.30
N SER A 279 -38.09 -16.26 42.98
CA SER A 279 -38.95 -17.25 42.32
C SER A 279 -38.64 -18.68 42.80
N ALA A 280 -37.36 -19.04 42.90
CA ALA A 280 -36.94 -20.35 43.39
C ALA A 280 -37.37 -20.59 44.85
N ILE A 281 -37.19 -19.61 45.74
CA ILE A 281 -37.62 -19.71 47.14
C ILE A 281 -39.14 -19.89 47.23
N GLN A 282 -39.91 -19.19 46.38
CA GLN A 282 -41.37 -19.34 46.34
C GLN A 282 -41.80 -20.74 45.92
N LEU A 283 -41.03 -21.39 45.04
CA LEU A 283 -41.27 -22.75 44.56
C LEU A 283 -40.68 -23.86 45.44
N ALA A 284 -39.74 -23.52 46.33
CA ALA A 284 -39.06 -24.49 47.20
C ALA A 284 -40.04 -25.23 48.11
N ASP A 285 -39.70 -26.46 48.50
CA ASP A 285 -40.49 -27.28 49.43
C ASP A 285 -40.22 -26.85 50.89
N LEU A 286 -40.63 -25.63 51.21
CA LEU A 286 -40.48 -24.99 52.53
C LEU A 286 -41.85 -24.53 53.03
N THR A 287 -42.01 -24.48 54.35
CA THR A 287 -43.21 -23.88 54.97
C THR A 287 -43.33 -22.40 54.63
N VAL A 288 -44.55 -21.85 54.68
CA VAL A 288 -44.80 -20.43 54.37
C VAL A 288 -43.96 -19.50 55.26
N SER A 289 -43.80 -19.83 56.54
CA SER A 289 -42.99 -19.04 57.47
C SER A 289 -41.49 -19.09 57.14
N GLN A 290 -40.97 -20.26 56.75
CA GLN A 290 -39.58 -20.41 56.31
C GLN A 290 -39.32 -19.61 55.03
N LYS A 291 -40.21 -19.69 54.03
CA LYS A 291 -40.10 -18.89 52.80
C LYS A 291 -40.05 -17.40 53.10
N GLN A 292 -40.94 -16.92 53.98
CA GLN A 292 -40.98 -15.51 54.37
C GLN A 292 -39.68 -15.08 55.07
N ALA A 293 -39.14 -15.91 55.96
CA ALA A 293 -37.90 -15.61 56.67
C ALA A 293 -36.70 -15.48 55.71
N VAL A 294 -36.60 -16.35 54.70
CA VAL A 294 -35.55 -16.25 53.67
C VAL A 294 -35.77 -15.03 52.77
N LEU A 295 -36.99 -14.82 52.30
CA LEU A 295 -37.32 -13.70 51.40
C LEU A 295 -37.10 -12.33 52.03
N ASN A 296 -37.28 -12.21 53.35
CA ASN A 296 -37.01 -10.95 54.07
C ASN A 296 -35.51 -10.60 54.12
N ASN A 297 -34.63 -11.57 53.91
CA ASN A 297 -33.17 -11.41 53.97
C ASN A 297 -32.49 -11.42 52.59
N ILE A 298 -33.25 -11.62 51.52
CA ILE A 298 -32.74 -11.62 50.15
C ILE A 298 -33.15 -10.34 49.42
N SER A 299 -32.21 -9.75 48.67
CA SER A 299 -32.41 -8.52 47.92
C SER A 299 -31.52 -8.49 46.68
N ALA A 300 -31.67 -7.48 45.84
CA ALA A 300 -30.80 -7.27 44.69
C ALA A 300 -29.33 -6.98 45.06
N VAL A 301 -29.04 -6.65 46.32
CA VAL A 301 -27.67 -6.41 46.81
C VAL A 301 -27.06 -7.60 47.55
N THR A 302 -27.84 -8.67 47.79
CA THR A 302 -27.34 -9.91 48.39
C THR A 302 -26.14 -10.45 47.60
N ASP A 303 -25.26 -11.17 48.31
CA ASP A 303 -24.06 -11.73 47.74
C ASP A 303 -24.37 -12.71 46.60
N ASP A 304 -23.42 -12.81 45.68
CA ASP A 304 -23.59 -13.56 44.44
C ASP A 304 -23.75 -15.07 44.71
N ASN A 305 -23.14 -15.61 45.77
CA ASN A 305 -23.21 -17.04 46.08
C ASN A 305 -24.60 -17.40 46.62
N THR A 306 -25.17 -16.60 47.51
CA THR A 306 -26.53 -16.81 48.04
C THR A 306 -27.58 -16.68 46.94
N LEU A 307 -27.47 -15.68 46.07
CA LEU A 307 -28.37 -15.56 44.91
C LEU A 307 -28.24 -16.78 43.99
N ASN A 308 -27.00 -17.16 43.64
CA ASN A 308 -26.76 -18.30 42.74
C ASN A 308 -27.18 -19.63 43.37
N TYR A 309 -27.05 -19.80 44.69
CA TYR A 309 -27.52 -20.97 45.44
C TYR A 309 -29.01 -21.20 45.16
N TRP A 310 -29.85 -20.20 45.43
CA TRP A 310 -31.29 -20.33 45.25
C TRP A 310 -31.66 -20.55 43.79
N ILE A 311 -30.96 -19.90 42.85
CA ILE A 311 -31.19 -20.13 41.42
C ILE A 311 -30.86 -21.58 41.02
N TYR A 312 -29.71 -22.11 41.45
CA TYR A 312 -29.35 -23.51 41.19
C TYR A 312 -30.32 -24.48 41.86
N GLN A 313 -30.75 -24.17 43.08
CA GLN A 313 -31.75 -24.95 43.82
C GLN A 313 -33.07 -25.02 43.04
N GLY A 314 -33.62 -23.87 42.63
CA GLY A 314 -34.87 -23.82 41.86
C GLY A 314 -34.79 -24.51 40.50
N ARG A 315 -33.59 -24.55 39.89
CA ARG A 315 -33.35 -25.24 38.61
C ARG A 315 -33.16 -26.75 38.75
N GLY A 316 -33.08 -27.27 39.98
CA GLY A 316 -32.73 -28.67 40.25
C GLY A 316 -31.25 -29.00 40.03
N GLU A 317 -30.38 -27.99 39.92
CA GLU A 317 -28.93 -28.15 39.77
C GLU A 317 -28.27 -28.31 41.16
N PHE A 318 -28.75 -29.29 41.94
CA PHE A 318 -28.46 -29.40 43.37
C PHE A 318 -26.98 -29.60 43.73
N GLU A 319 -26.17 -30.20 42.84
CA GLU A 319 -24.72 -30.32 43.07
C GLU A 319 -24.04 -28.94 43.07
N LYS A 320 -24.48 -28.02 42.19
CA LYS A 320 -23.97 -26.63 42.17
C LYS A 320 -24.51 -25.82 43.33
N ALA A 321 -25.78 -26.05 43.72
CA ALA A 321 -26.33 -25.44 44.92
C ALA A 321 -25.53 -25.86 46.16
N LEU A 322 -25.20 -27.14 46.30
CA LEU A 322 -24.36 -27.62 47.40
C LEU A 322 -22.98 -26.94 47.44
N ASP A 323 -22.34 -26.77 46.29
CA ASP A 323 -21.06 -26.05 46.20
C ASP A 323 -21.19 -24.59 46.65
N MET A 324 -22.25 -23.89 46.22
CA MET A 324 -22.53 -22.53 46.69
C MET A 324 -22.78 -22.51 48.20
N ALA A 325 -23.57 -23.43 48.75
CA ALA A 325 -23.88 -23.50 50.18
C ALA A 325 -22.63 -23.70 51.06
N LYS A 326 -21.74 -24.61 50.64
CA LYS A 326 -20.46 -24.82 51.32
C LYS A 326 -19.55 -23.60 51.24
N ASN A 327 -19.58 -22.89 50.12
CA ASN A 327 -18.81 -21.64 49.94
C ASN A 327 -19.34 -20.52 50.85
N ILE A 328 -20.67 -20.42 50.99
CA ILE A 328 -21.32 -19.49 51.93
C ILE A 328 -21.00 -19.87 53.38
N GLY A 329 -20.81 -21.17 53.66
CA GLY A 329 -20.62 -21.68 55.02
C GLY A 329 -21.93 -21.79 55.80
N ASP A 330 -23.06 -21.92 55.09
CA ASP A 330 -24.38 -22.03 55.70
C ASP A 330 -24.79 -23.51 55.82
N ASP A 331 -24.77 -24.02 57.04
CA ASP A 331 -25.12 -25.41 57.36
C ASP A 331 -26.60 -25.73 57.05
N GLN A 332 -27.50 -24.75 57.14
CA GLN A 332 -28.92 -24.95 56.81
C GLN A 332 -29.11 -25.10 55.29
N LEU A 333 -28.48 -24.23 54.50
CA LEU A 333 -28.49 -24.34 53.04
C LEU A 333 -27.78 -25.61 52.55
N THR A 334 -26.72 -26.00 53.24
CA THR A 334 -25.98 -27.24 52.97
C THR A 334 -26.85 -28.47 53.26
N LEU A 335 -27.56 -28.47 54.40
CA LEU A 335 -28.51 -29.53 54.75
C LEU A 335 -29.64 -29.64 53.73
N LEU A 336 -30.21 -28.50 53.30
CA LEU A 336 -31.27 -28.46 52.30
C LEU A 336 -30.79 -29.03 50.95
N ALA A 337 -29.61 -28.62 50.48
CA ALA A 337 -29.03 -29.12 49.23
C ALA A 337 -28.76 -30.64 49.27
N TYR A 338 -28.24 -31.17 50.39
CA TYR A 338 -28.06 -32.61 50.56
C TYR A 338 -29.38 -33.37 50.59
N THR A 339 -30.41 -32.81 51.23
CA THR A 339 -31.76 -33.41 51.28
C THR A 339 -32.35 -33.53 49.88
N ASP A 340 -32.26 -32.49 49.07
CA ASP A 340 -32.77 -32.51 47.69
C ASP A 340 -31.93 -33.41 46.78
N LEU A 341 -30.60 -33.43 46.94
CA LEU A 341 -29.72 -34.40 46.27
C LEU A 341 -30.11 -35.85 46.58
N TYR A 342 -30.43 -36.14 47.84
CA TYR A 342 -30.88 -37.45 48.28
C TYR A 342 -32.20 -37.84 47.61
N GLN A 343 -33.20 -36.94 47.61
CA GLN A 343 -34.49 -37.20 46.96
C GLN A 343 -34.35 -37.38 45.45
N ALA A 344 -33.62 -36.49 44.77
CA ALA A 344 -33.38 -36.58 43.34
C ALA A 344 -32.65 -37.88 42.95
N THR A 345 -31.64 -38.28 43.74
CA THR A 345 -30.92 -39.54 43.53
C THR A 345 -31.82 -40.75 43.77
N LYS A 346 -32.67 -40.72 44.80
CA LYS A 346 -33.63 -41.79 45.11
C LYS A 346 -34.63 -42.01 43.98
N LEU A 347 -35.12 -40.92 43.37
CA LEU A 347 -36.08 -40.95 42.26
C LEU A 347 -35.44 -41.26 40.90
N ASN A 348 -34.11 -41.22 40.79
CA ASN A 348 -33.41 -41.49 39.53
C ASN A 348 -33.51 -42.98 39.14
N THR A 349 -34.13 -43.27 37.98
CA THR A 349 -34.34 -44.64 37.45
C THR A 349 -33.24 -45.11 36.50
N THR A 350 -32.33 -44.24 36.07
CA THR A 350 -31.31 -44.53 35.06
C THR A 350 -29.91 -44.74 35.65
N MET A 351 -29.69 -44.34 36.89
CA MET A 351 -28.42 -44.49 37.59
C MET A 351 -28.13 -45.96 37.96
N ASN A 352 -26.88 -46.40 37.76
CA ASN A 352 -26.41 -47.72 38.22
C ASN A 352 -26.68 -47.92 39.72
N GLY A 353 -27.21 -49.09 40.09
CA GLY A 353 -27.66 -49.39 41.45
C GLY A 353 -26.58 -49.25 42.53
N GLU A 354 -25.36 -49.70 42.27
CA GLU A 354 -24.24 -49.60 43.21
C GLU A 354 -23.82 -48.14 43.42
N THR A 355 -23.68 -47.39 42.32
CA THR A 355 -23.37 -45.96 42.37
C THR A 355 -24.47 -45.17 43.09
N LYS A 356 -25.73 -45.51 42.82
CA LYS A 356 -26.89 -44.90 43.47
C LYS A 356 -26.88 -45.14 44.97
N GLN A 357 -26.67 -46.38 45.40
CA GLN A 357 -26.61 -46.74 46.82
C GLN A 357 -25.48 -46.00 47.54
N LYS A 358 -24.29 -45.95 46.94
CA LYS A 358 -23.13 -45.23 47.51
C LYS A 358 -23.38 -43.73 47.67
N LYS A 359 -24.01 -43.08 46.68
CA LYS A 359 -24.40 -41.66 46.77
C LYS A 359 -25.45 -41.44 47.87
N LEU A 360 -26.48 -42.29 47.93
CA LEU A 360 -27.53 -42.20 48.96
C LEU A 360 -26.96 -42.35 50.37
N GLU A 361 -26.08 -43.30 50.61
CA GLU A 361 -25.39 -43.48 51.91
C GLU A 361 -24.54 -42.26 52.28
N THR A 362 -23.79 -41.73 51.31
CA THR A 362 -22.96 -40.53 51.51
C THR A 362 -23.82 -39.33 51.89
N TYR A 363 -24.87 -39.06 51.12
CA TYR A 363 -25.78 -37.93 51.40
C TYR A 363 -26.51 -38.13 52.72
N HIS A 364 -27.00 -39.34 53.01
CA HIS A 364 -27.68 -39.64 54.27
C HIS A 364 -26.78 -39.39 55.49
N LYS A 365 -25.51 -39.80 55.43
CA LYS A 365 -24.54 -39.55 56.49
C LYS A 365 -24.35 -38.04 56.73
N GLN A 366 -24.17 -37.26 55.65
CA GLN A 366 -24.03 -35.81 55.76
C GLN A 366 -25.29 -35.13 56.31
N ILE A 367 -26.48 -35.56 55.89
CA ILE A 367 -27.76 -35.08 56.43
C ILE A 367 -27.86 -35.34 57.94
N GLN A 368 -27.49 -36.54 58.41
CA GLN A 368 -27.52 -36.88 59.83
C GLN A 368 -26.52 -36.04 60.65
N GLU A 369 -25.30 -35.84 60.12
CA GLU A 369 -24.27 -35.03 60.77
C GLU A 369 -24.72 -33.57 60.92
N LEU A 370 -25.20 -32.96 59.84
CA LEU A 370 -25.69 -31.57 59.83
C LEU A 370 -26.96 -31.40 60.67
N SER A 371 -27.91 -32.33 60.61
CA SER A 371 -29.15 -32.27 61.41
C SER A 371 -28.87 -32.35 62.92
N LYS A 372 -27.89 -33.14 63.35
CA LYS A 372 -27.45 -33.19 64.76
C LYS A 372 -26.74 -31.91 65.19
N SER A 373 -26.00 -31.27 64.28
CA SER A 373 -25.31 -29.99 64.55
C SER A 373 -26.32 -28.85 64.74
N LEU A 374 -27.33 -28.78 63.87
CA LEU A 374 -28.35 -27.72 63.84
C LEU A 374 -29.47 -27.89 64.88
N GLY A 375 -29.64 -29.09 65.43
CA GLY A 375 -30.63 -29.40 66.46
C GLY A 375 -30.12 -29.24 67.90
N LYS A 376 -28.88 -28.81 68.08
CA LYS A 376 -28.30 -28.36 69.36
C LYS A 376 -28.34 -26.83 69.41
#